data_AF-A0A0S7Z0P7-F1
#
_entry.id   AF-A0A0S7Z0P7-F1
#
_cell.length_a   1.000
_cell.length_b   1.000
_cell.length_c   1.000
_cell.angle_alpha   90.00
_cell.angle_beta   90.00
_cell.angle_gamma   90.00
#
_symmetry.space_group_name_H-M   'P 1'
#
loop_
_entity.id
_entity.type
_entity.pdbx_description
1 polymer ?
#
loop_
_entity_poly.entity_id
_entity_poly.type
_entity_poly.pdbx_seq_one_letter_code
_entity_poly.pdbx_strand_id
1 'polypeptide(L)'
;MRTRPESFLITALVAFALTGVAAFLYGDVRLGAHDPVGELSADEQPASRTVDEADAWFAAVRPYCNPVEVETRLAWNEPPETDRGTMNAAACYALAGKIGLARQAIERLPQGRRHEAAGIVFAAGHAVADAGDNLAAGPLMELVVEYWPNHYMALYHAGTAAWERGDRATAEDYLTRFLEEYGAQDDWRANALSMLGRGGG
;
A
#
# COMPACT_ATOMS: atom_id res chain seq x y z
N MET A 1 30.74 -40.31 21.43
CA MET A 1 29.62 -40.94 20.69
C MET A 1 28.51 -41.24 21.68
N ARG A 2 27.41 -40.48 21.62
CA ARG A 2 26.25 -40.65 22.50
C ARG A 2 25.00 -40.47 21.64
N THR A 3 24.18 -41.51 21.59
CA THR A 3 23.05 -41.71 20.70
C THR A 3 21.89 -40.76 21.06
N ARG A 4 21.29 -40.14 20.05
CA ARG A 4 20.01 -39.42 20.14
C ARG A 4 18.85 -40.43 19.97
N PRO A 5 17.78 -40.37 20.78
CA PRO A 5 16.55 -41.02 20.42
C PRO A 5 15.68 -40.13 19.53
N GLU A 6 14.99 -40.81 18.63
CA GLU A 6 14.15 -40.30 17.56
C GLU A 6 12.73 -39.93 18.05
N SER A 7 12.10 -39.04 17.27
CA SER A 7 10.69 -39.08 16.87
C SER A 7 9.58 -39.06 17.93
N PHE A 8 8.87 -37.93 18.00
CA PHE A 8 7.42 -37.94 18.24
C PHE A 8 6.73 -37.03 17.22
N LEU A 9 6.15 -37.67 16.20
CA LEU A 9 5.05 -37.17 15.39
C LEU A 9 3.77 -37.35 16.20
N ILE A 10 3.05 -36.26 16.49
CA ILE A 10 1.64 -36.32 16.89
C ILE A 10 0.86 -35.37 15.99
N THR A 11 0.17 -36.00 15.04
CA THR A 11 -0.93 -35.47 14.24
C THR A 11 -2.09 -35.11 15.17
N ALA A 12 -2.59 -33.88 15.11
CA ALA A 12 -3.88 -33.52 15.70
C ALA A 12 -4.78 -32.89 14.63
N LEU A 13 -5.61 -33.75 14.03
CA LEU A 13 -6.83 -33.39 13.33
C LEU A 13 -7.88 -33.04 14.39
N VAL A 14 -8.43 -31.83 14.36
CA VAL A 14 -9.69 -31.51 15.05
C VAL A 14 -10.67 -30.92 14.06
N ALA A 15 -11.87 -31.48 14.14
CA ALA A 15 -12.92 -31.48 13.14
C ALA A 15 -13.84 -30.26 13.20
N PHE A 16 -14.52 -30.09 12.07
CA PHE A 16 -15.75 -29.32 11.82
C PHE A 16 -16.69 -29.18 13.02
N ALA A 17 -17.16 -27.95 13.25
CA ALA A 17 -18.47 -27.68 13.82
C ALA A 17 -19.17 -26.57 13.04
N LEU A 18 -20.11 -27.02 12.21
CA LEU A 18 -21.15 -26.23 11.55
C LEU A 18 -22.00 -25.51 12.60
N THR A 19 -22.01 -24.18 12.54
CA THR A 19 -23.09 -23.32 13.05
C THR A 19 -23.33 -22.30 11.95
N GLY A 20 -24.53 -21.98 11.50
CA GLY A 20 -25.87 -22.23 11.98
C GLY A 20 -26.68 -21.10 11.36
N VAL A 21 -27.53 -21.44 10.40
CA VAL A 21 -28.40 -20.52 9.67
C VAL A 21 -29.31 -19.78 10.65
N ALA A 22 -29.21 -18.45 10.72
CA ALA A 22 -30.22 -17.61 11.34
C ALA A 22 -30.96 -16.85 10.23
N ALA A 23 -32.08 -17.43 9.80
CA ALA A 23 -33.08 -16.76 9.00
C ALA A 23 -33.88 -15.80 9.90
N PHE A 24 -33.70 -14.49 9.72
CA PHE A 24 -34.64 -13.48 10.20
C PHE A 24 -35.58 -13.11 9.06
N LEU A 25 -36.78 -13.68 9.11
CA LEU A 25 -37.95 -13.21 8.37
C LEU A 25 -38.75 -12.25 9.27
N TYR A 26 -39.39 -11.29 8.60
CA TYR A 26 -40.45 -10.37 9.03
C TYR A 26 -40.05 -9.01 9.63
N GLY A 27 -40.40 -7.96 8.87
CA GLY A 27 -40.42 -6.56 9.30
C GLY A 27 -40.89 -5.60 8.19
N ASP A 28 -42.19 -5.63 7.91
CA ASP A 28 -43.05 -4.57 7.34
C ASP A 28 -42.66 -3.82 6.05
N VAL A 29 -43.41 -4.20 5.00
CA VAL A 29 -43.70 -3.40 3.81
C VAL A 29 -44.47 -2.13 4.23
N ARG A 30 -43.85 -0.96 4.07
CA ARG A 30 -44.56 0.32 3.92
C ARG A 30 -44.55 0.73 2.45
N LEU A 31 -45.69 0.57 1.80
CA LEU A 31 -46.03 1.22 0.53
C LEU A 31 -46.22 2.72 0.81
N GLY A 32 -45.11 3.46 0.77
CA GLY A 32 -45.08 4.91 0.72
C GLY A 32 -45.23 5.39 -0.73
N ALA A 33 -45.99 6.47 -0.90
CA ALA A 33 -46.45 7.02 -2.16
C ALA A 33 -45.34 7.30 -3.19
N HIS A 34 -45.69 7.11 -4.46
CA HIS A 34 -44.88 7.50 -5.61
C HIS A 34 -44.69 9.02 -5.64
N ASP A 35 -43.49 9.47 -5.27
CA ASP A 35 -42.97 10.76 -5.70
C ASP A 35 -42.64 10.73 -7.20
N PRO A 36 -42.80 11.87 -7.91
CA PRO A 36 -42.62 11.94 -9.36
C PRO A 36 -41.19 11.58 -9.73
N VAL A 37 -41.07 10.80 -10.80
CA VAL A 37 -39.81 10.39 -11.45
C VAL A 37 -39.00 11.64 -11.75
N GLY A 38 -38.01 11.91 -10.88
CA GLY A 38 -36.97 12.89 -11.13
C GLY A 38 -36.24 12.47 -12.39
N GLU A 39 -36.20 13.40 -13.34
CA GLU A 39 -35.43 13.34 -14.58
C GLU A 39 -34.01 12.85 -14.27
N LEU A 40 -33.65 11.66 -14.79
CA LEU A 40 -32.29 11.14 -14.74
C LEU A 40 -31.39 12.14 -15.47
N SER A 41 -30.72 12.99 -14.70
CA SER A 41 -29.71 13.90 -15.21
C SER A 41 -28.59 13.06 -15.82
N ALA A 42 -28.52 13.06 -17.16
CA ALA A 42 -27.54 12.31 -17.95
C ALA A 42 -26.16 12.99 -17.99
N ASP A 43 -25.81 13.77 -16.97
CA ASP A 43 -24.64 14.67 -17.01
C ASP A 43 -23.58 14.36 -15.96
N GLU A 44 -23.65 13.18 -15.33
CA GLU A 44 -22.59 12.66 -14.47
C GLU A 44 -21.97 11.41 -15.11
N GLN A 45 -20.64 11.35 -15.15
CA GLN A 45 -19.78 10.17 -15.38
C GLN A 45 -19.13 9.95 -16.76
N PRO A 46 -18.18 10.83 -17.13
CA PRO A 46 -16.95 10.40 -17.79
C PRO A 46 -15.81 10.14 -16.77
N ALA A 47 -15.65 10.96 -15.73
CA ALA A 47 -14.48 10.88 -14.83
C ALA A 47 -14.44 9.58 -13.98
N SER A 48 -15.55 9.19 -13.35
CA SER A 48 -15.60 7.98 -12.51
C SER A 48 -15.32 6.69 -13.29
N ARG A 49 -15.85 6.56 -14.51
CA ARG A 49 -15.62 5.38 -15.37
C ARG A 49 -14.13 5.19 -15.68
N THR A 50 -13.39 6.27 -15.88
CA THR A 50 -11.95 6.21 -16.20
C THR A 50 -11.07 5.80 -15.01
N VAL A 51 -11.48 6.17 -13.79
CA VAL A 51 -10.79 5.74 -12.55
C VAL A 51 -10.97 4.24 -12.37
N ASP A 52 -12.19 3.74 -12.54
CA ASP A 52 -12.52 2.31 -12.41
C ASP A 52 -11.75 1.47 -13.44
N GLU A 53 -11.63 1.96 -14.68
CA GLU A 53 -10.85 1.30 -15.74
C GLU A 53 -9.36 1.22 -15.41
N ALA A 54 -8.76 2.31 -14.92
CA ALA A 54 -7.37 2.33 -14.53
C ALA A 54 -7.06 1.39 -13.35
N ASP A 55 -7.97 1.29 -12.39
CA ASP A 55 -7.81 0.38 -11.24
C ASP A 55 -8.01 -1.08 -11.64
N ALA A 56 -8.96 -1.36 -12.53
CA ALA A 56 -9.14 -2.69 -13.12
C ALA A 56 -7.90 -3.11 -13.92
N TRP A 57 -7.32 -2.20 -14.72
CA TRP A 57 -6.06 -2.43 -15.42
C TRP A 57 -4.92 -2.75 -14.44
N PHE A 58 -4.80 -1.97 -13.36
CA PHE A 58 -3.73 -2.17 -12.39
C PHE A 58 -3.87 -3.52 -11.68
N ALA A 59 -5.07 -3.89 -11.26
CA ALA A 59 -5.34 -5.18 -10.64
C ALA A 59 -4.94 -6.34 -11.56
N ALA A 60 -5.21 -6.23 -12.87
CA ALA A 60 -4.84 -7.23 -13.86
C ALA A 60 -3.32 -7.31 -14.12
N VAL A 61 -2.63 -6.16 -14.09
CA VAL A 61 -1.18 -6.10 -14.40
C VAL A 61 -0.31 -6.37 -13.17
N ARG A 62 -0.82 -6.17 -11.95
CA ARG A 62 -0.06 -6.27 -10.69
C ARG A 62 0.80 -7.52 -10.53
N PRO A 63 0.36 -8.73 -10.89
CA PRO A 63 1.20 -9.94 -10.78
C PRO A 63 2.51 -9.88 -11.59
N TYR A 64 2.58 -9.01 -12.60
CA TYR A 64 3.73 -8.82 -13.48
C TYR A 64 4.57 -7.59 -13.12
N CYS A 65 4.21 -6.86 -12.05
CA CYS A 65 4.97 -5.72 -11.54
C CYS A 65 6.19 -6.19 -10.74
N ASN A 66 7.10 -6.88 -11.43
CA ASN A 66 8.35 -7.40 -10.88
C ASN A 66 9.55 -6.97 -11.75
N PRO A 67 10.79 -7.09 -11.27
CA PRO A 67 11.97 -6.56 -11.95
C PRO A 67 12.23 -7.12 -13.36
N VAL A 68 11.66 -8.29 -13.68
CA VAL A 68 11.87 -9.01 -14.94
C VAL A 68 10.83 -8.62 -15.99
N GLU A 69 9.56 -8.53 -15.61
CA GLU A 69 8.46 -8.47 -16.57
C GLU A 69 7.92 -7.06 -16.83
N VAL A 70 8.10 -6.12 -15.89
CA VAL A 70 7.35 -4.85 -15.87
C VAL A 70 7.48 -4.05 -17.17
N GLU A 71 8.69 -3.92 -17.73
CA GLU A 71 8.92 -3.09 -18.91
C GLU A 71 8.24 -3.66 -20.14
N THR A 72 8.43 -4.97 -20.39
CA THR A 72 7.77 -5.67 -21.49
C THR A 72 6.25 -5.68 -21.30
N ARG A 73 5.77 -5.92 -20.07
CA ARG A 73 4.33 -5.98 -19.80
C ARG A 73 3.65 -4.64 -20.07
N LEU A 74 4.23 -3.54 -19.60
CA LEU A 74 3.65 -2.20 -19.76
C LEU A 74 3.77 -1.70 -21.20
N ALA A 75 4.72 -2.20 -21.99
CA ALA A 75 4.80 -1.91 -23.43
C ALA A 75 3.71 -2.61 -24.25
N TRP A 76 3.24 -3.80 -23.83
CA TRP A 76 2.20 -4.56 -24.53
C TRP A 76 0.78 -4.33 -23.99
N ASN A 77 0.67 -3.88 -22.75
CA ASN A 77 -0.59 -3.58 -22.08
C ASN A 77 -0.46 -2.24 -21.37
N GLU A 78 -0.49 -1.17 -22.17
CA GLU A 78 -0.29 0.20 -21.69
C GLU A 78 -1.35 0.60 -20.66
N PRO A 79 -1.00 1.42 -19.66
CA PRO A 79 -1.99 2.00 -18.76
C PRO A 79 -2.96 2.87 -19.55
N PRO A 80 -4.25 2.95 -19.14
CA PRO A 80 -5.18 3.93 -19.71
C PRO A 80 -4.59 5.35 -19.66
N GLU A 81 -4.77 6.14 -20.72
CA GLU A 81 -4.23 7.50 -20.89
C GLU A 81 -4.92 8.54 -19.99
N THR A 82 -4.81 8.33 -18.68
CA THR A 82 -5.44 9.12 -17.62
C THR A 82 -4.44 9.38 -16.50
N ASP A 83 -4.73 10.36 -15.66
CA ASP A 83 -3.95 10.59 -14.42
C ASP A 83 -3.88 9.31 -13.58
N ARG A 84 -5.02 8.65 -13.37
CA ARG A 84 -5.11 7.42 -12.56
C ARG A 84 -4.29 6.29 -13.17
N GLY A 85 -4.34 6.10 -14.49
CA GLY A 85 -3.50 5.13 -15.21
C GLY A 85 -2.01 5.42 -15.05
N THR A 86 -1.61 6.69 -15.10
CA THR A 86 -0.22 7.12 -14.86
C THR A 86 0.23 6.83 -13.41
N MET A 87 -0.63 7.12 -12.43
CA MET A 87 -0.36 6.80 -11.02
C MET A 87 -0.24 5.29 -10.78
N ASN A 88 -1.11 4.47 -11.39
CA ASN A 88 -1.05 3.01 -11.32
C ASN A 88 0.19 2.44 -12.02
N ALA A 89 0.62 3.03 -13.14
CA ALA A 89 1.88 2.68 -13.78
C ALA A 89 3.09 3.00 -12.89
N ALA A 90 3.09 4.15 -12.20
CA ALA A 90 4.11 4.49 -11.22
C ALA A 90 4.20 3.44 -10.09
N ALA A 91 3.06 3.01 -9.55
CA ALA A 91 2.99 1.95 -8.55
C ALA A 91 3.55 0.61 -9.09
N CYS A 92 3.22 0.24 -10.33
CA CYS A 92 3.77 -0.98 -10.95
C CYS A 92 5.29 -0.93 -11.11
N TYR A 93 5.85 0.20 -11.59
CA TYR A 93 7.29 0.39 -11.66
C TYR A 93 7.95 0.36 -10.28
N ALA A 94 7.32 0.95 -9.27
CA ALA A 94 7.84 0.97 -7.90
C ALA A 94 7.91 -0.45 -7.30
N LEU A 95 6.83 -1.25 -7.45
CA LEU A 95 6.80 -2.66 -7.05
C LEU A 95 7.89 -3.50 -7.73
N ALA A 96 8.20 -3.18 -8.98
CA ALA A 96 9.27 -3.82 -9.75
C ALA A 96 10.68 -3.34 -9.38
N GLY A 97 10.83 -2.47 -8.37
CA GLY A 97 12.11 -1.87 -7.98
C GLY A 97 12.66 -0.86 -9.00
N LYS A 98 11.88 -0.48 -10.02
CA LYS A 98 12.26 0.49 -11.06
C LYS A 98 11.95 1.91 -10.61
N ILE A 99 12.51 2.32 -9.47
CA ILE A 99 12.22 3.61 -8.80
C ILE A 99 12.40 4.81 -9.73
N GLY A 100 13.42 4.80 -10.60
CA GLY A 100 13.63 5.86 -11.59
C GLY A 100 12.48 5.99 -12.62
N LEU A 101 11.86 4.88 -13.04
CA LEU A 101 10.70 4.90 -13.94
C LEU A 101 9.43 5.29 -13.19
N ALA A 102 9.28 4.84 -11.94
CA ALA A 102 8.18 5.26 -11.07
C ALA A 102 8.19 6.78 -10.85
N ARG A 103 9.37 7.35 -10.54
CA ARG A 103 9.56 8.80 -10.42
C ARG A 103 9.14 9.54 -11.69
N GLN A 104 9.65 9.12 -12.84
CA GLN A 104 9.29 9.72 -14.14
C GLN A 104 7.79 9.65 -14.42
N ALA A 105 7.11 8.57 -14.03
CA ALA A 105 5.65 8.48 -14.15
C ALA A 105 4.94 9.49 -13.24
N ILE A 106 5.37 9.63 -11.98
CA ILE A 106 4.81 10.66 -11.07
C ILE A 106 5.06 12.07 -11.60
N GLU A 107 6.25 12.36 -12.14
CA GLU A 107 6.63 13.69 -12.62
C GLU A 107 5.85 14.14 -13.86
N ARG A 108 5.29 13.20 -14.66
CA ARG A 108 4.39 13.50 -15.77
C ARG A 108 3.03 14.05 -15.32
N LEU A 109 2.64 13.82 -14.08
CA LEU A 109 1.40 14.36 -13.52
C LEU A 109 1.56 15.86 -13.19
N PRO A 110 0.45 16.62 -13.21
CA PRO A 110 0.43 17.97 -12.65
C PRO A 110 0.97 17.99 -11.21
N GLN A 111 1.73 19.02 -10.84
CA GLN A 111 2.39 19.10 -9.53
C GLN A 111 1.44 18.83 -8.37
N GLY A 112 0.23 19.39 -8.41
CA GLY A 112 -0.81 19.21 -7.39
C GLY A 112 -1.31 17.77 -7.23
N ARG A 113 -1.08 16.88 -8.19
CA ARG A 113 -1.55 15.48 -8.21
C ARG A 113 -0.47 14.47 -7.80
N ARG A 114 0.79 14.89 -7.68
CA ARG A 114 1.92 13.99 -7.45
C ARG A 114 1.87 13.28 -6.09
N HIS A 115 1.36 13.96 -5.06
CA HIS A 115 1.17 13.37 -3.73
C HIS A 115 0.14 12.22 -3.76
N GLU A 116 -0.91 12.32 -4.59
CA GLU A 116 -1.88 11.24 -4.77
C GLU A 116 -1.24 10.01 -5.43
N ALA A 117 -0.34 10.23 -6.40
CA ALA A 117 0.44 9.16 -7.01
C ALA A 117 1.33 8.44 -5.99
N ALA A 118 2.00 9.19 -5.12
CA ALA A 118 2.72 8.64 -3.98
C ALA A 118 1.80 7.84 -3.04
N GLY A 119 0.57 8.29 -2.83
CA GLY A 119 -0.45 7.53 -2.10
C GLY A 119 -0.75 6.15 -2.72
N ILE A 120 -0.86 6.07 -4.05
CA ILE A 120 -1.04 4.77 -4.75
C ILE A 120 0.20 3.90 -4.60
N VAL A 121 1.39 4.46 -4.78
CA VAL A 121 2.66 3.76 -4.60
C VAL A 121 2.72 3.16 -3.18
N PHE A 122 2.43 3.97 -2.16
CA PHE A 122 2.35 3.53 -0.77
C PHE A 122 1.36 2.37 -0.60
N ALA A 123 0.11 2.53 -1.07
CA ALA A 123 -0.93 1.50 -0.98
C ALA A 123 -0.51 0.17 -1.62
N ALA A 124 0.28 0.23 -2.70
CA ALA A 124 0.75 -0.97 -3.39
C ALA A 124 1.82 -1.75 -2.60
N GLY A 125 2.68 -1.04 -1.86
CA GLY A 125 3.89 -1.59 -1.24
C GLY A 125 3.90 -1.69 0.28
N HIS A 126 3.05 -0.98 1.02
CA HIS A 126 3.17 -0.87 2.48
C HIS A 126 3.03 -2.20 3.22
N ALA A 127 2.22 -3.14 2.70
CA ALA A 127 2.07 -4.46 3.31
C ALA A 127 3.39 -5.25 3.40
N VAL A 128 4.36 -4.98 2.52
CA VAL A 128 5.71 -5.59 2.59
C VAL A 128 6.47 -5.05 3.79
N ALA A 129 6.36 -3.73 4.04
CA ALA A 129 6.99 -3.07 5.17
C ALA A 129 6.31 -3.46 6.50
N ASP A 130 4.98 -3.58 6.51
CA ASP A 130 4.19 -4.06 7.66
C ASP A 130 4.53 -5.52 8.01
N ALA A 131 4.93 -6.33 7.02
CA ALA A 131 5.44 -7.68 7.22
C ALA A 131 6.88 -7.72 7.77
N GLY A 132 7.50 -6.56 7.99
CA GLY A 132 8.84 -6.40 8.54
C GLY A 132 9.97 -6.35 7.51
N ASP A 133 9.67 -6.42 6.21
CA ASP A 133 10.68 -6.32 5.16
C ASP A 133 10.89 -4.85 4.75
N ASN A 134 11.42 -4.06 5.69
CA ASN A 134 11.70 -2.65 5.45
C ASN A 134 12.80 -2.46 4.40
N LEU A 135 13.80 -3.34 4.31
CA LEU A 135 14.84 -3.26 3.27
C LEU A 135 14.26 -3.34 1.86
N ALA A 136 13.33 -4.27 1.59
CA ALA A 136 12.69 -4.36 0.29
C ALA A 136 11.76 -3.17 0.02
N ALA A 137 11.02 -2.71 1.03
CA ALA A 137 10.08 -1.61 0.90
C ALA A 137 10.75 -0.21 0.89
N GLY A 138 11.96 -0.08 1.43
CA GLY A 138 12.65 1.19 1.68
C GLY A 138 12.69 2.13 0.48
N PRO A 139 13.19 1.71 -0.69
CA PRO A 139 13.23 2.57 -1.89
C PRO A 139 11.86 3.06 -2.35
N LEU A 140 10.80 2.28 -2.11
CA LEU A 140 9.43 2.67 -2.41
C LEU A 140 8.92 3.70 -1.39
N MET A 141 9.24 3.53 -0.11
CA MET A 141 8.87 4.49 0.94
C MET A 141 9.62 5.83 0.80
N GLU A 142 10.89 5.80 0.39
CA GLU A 142 11.64 7.00 0.05
C GLU A 142 10.99 7.77 -1.12
N LEU A 143 10.54 7.05 -2.15
CA LEU A 143 9.80 7.66 -3.26
C LEU A 143 8.47 8.28 -2.79
N VAL A 144 7.77 7.65 -1.85
CA VAL A 144 6.56 8.23 -1.25
C VAL A 144 6.89 9.53 -0.51
N VAL A 145 7.94 9.54 0.31
CA VAL A 145 8.37 10.73 1.07
C VAL A 145 8.82 11.88 0.14
N GLU A 146 9.39 11.57 -1.03
CA GLU A 146 9.78 12.57 -2.05
C GLU A 146 8.58 13.42 -2.52
N TYR A 147 7.40 12.81 -2.65
CA TYR A 147 6.19 13.47 -3.16
C TYR A 147 5.10 13.71 -2.11
N TRP A 148 5.25 13.11 -0.92
CA TRP A 148 4.39 13.32 0.24
C TRP A 148 5.24 13.40 1.52
N PRO A 149 5.90 14.56 1.78
CA PRO A 149 6.96 14.66 2.78
C PRO A 149 6.56 14.43 4.23
N ASN A 150 5.28 14.57 4.58
CA ASN A 150 4.76 14.36 5.92
C ASN A 150 3.94 13.07 6.07
N HIS A 151 4.08 12.12 5.14
CA HIS A 151 3.41 10.82 5.26
C HIS A 151 4.08 9.96 6.35
N TYR A 152 3.58 10.05 7.58
CA TYR A 152 4.23 9.47 8.77
C TYR A 152 4.57 7.97 8.63
N MET A 153 3.70 7.16 8.05
CA MET A 153 3.95 5.73 7.82
C MET A 153 5.14 5.50 6.87
N ALA A 154 5.25 6.32 5.82
CA ALA A 154 6.33 6.20 4.86
C ALA A 154 7.65 6.69 5.47
N LEU A 155 7.60 7.77 6.27
CA LEU A 155 8.76 8.25 7.04
C LEU A 155 9.28 7.16 7.99
N TYR A 156 8.40 6.49 8.72
CA TYR A 156 8.78 5.40 9.62
C TYR A 156 9.47 4.24 8.87
N HIS A 157 8.85 3.73 7.80
CA HIS A 157 9.40 2.60 7.06
C HIS A 157 10.68 2.98 6.30
N ALA A 158 10.75 4.16 5.69
CA ALA A 158 11.96 4.66 5.03
C ALA A 158 13.10 4.85 6.04
N GLY A 159 12.80 5.42 7.21
CA GLY A 159 13.78 5.60 8.29
C GLY A 159 14.28 4.27 8.86
N THR A 160 13.38 3.31 9.05
CA THR A 160 13.74 1.95 9.50
C THR A 160 14.60 1.23 8.47
N ALA A 161 14.24 1.29 7.18
CA ALA A 161 15.03 0.73 6.10
C ALA A 161 16.44 1.36 6.02
N ALA A 162 16.53 2.68 6.16
CA ALA A 162 17.80 3.40 6.21
C ALA A 162 18.66 2.99 7.41
N TRP A 163 18.04 2.77 8.57
CA TRP A 163 18.73 2.26 9.77
C TRP A 163 19.28 0.85 9.54
N GLU A 164 18.46 -0.05 8.99
CA GLU A 164 18.80 -1.45 8.72
C GLU A 164 19.95 -1.59 7.72
N ARG A 165 20.01 -0.72 6.70
CA ARG A 165 21.14 -0.69 5.73
C ARG A 165 22.38 0.04 6.25
N GLY A 166 22.34 0.59 7.46
CA GLY A 166 23.47 1.30 8.09
C GLY A 166 23.61 2.78 7.71
N ASP A 167 22.66 3.36 6.99
CA ASP A 167 22.63 4.77 6.62
C ASP A 167 22.00 5.60 7.75
N ARG A 168 22.83 5.90 8.76
CA ARG A 168 22.39 6.55 10.01
C ARG A 168 21.90 7.98 9.79
N ALA A 169 22.49 8.71 8.86
CA ALA A 169 22.09 10.10 8.59
C ALA A 169 20.67 10.16 8.00
N THR A 170 20.41 9.35 6.99
CA THR A 170 19.06 9.26 6.38
C THR A 170 18.04 8.70 7.38
N ALA A 171 18.42 7.71 8.19
CA ALA A 171 17.56 7.19 9.24
C ALA A 171 17.18 8.27 10.27
N GLU A 172 18.15 9.07 10.70
CA GLU A 172 17.92 10.15 11.66
C GLU A 172 16.95 11.20 11.14
N ASP A 173 17.10 11.63 9.87
CA ASP A 173 16.18 12.58 9.22
C ASP A 173 14.73 12.06 9.23
N TYR A 174 14.51 10.89 8.64
CA TYR A 174 13.16 10.35 8.49
C TYR A 174 12.51 9.98 9.82
N LEU A 175 13.23 9.36 10.74
CA LEU A 175 12.68 8.97 12.04
C LEU A 175 12.38 10.20 12.92
N THR A 176 13.18 11.27 12.81
CA THR A 176 12.87 12.52 13.53
C THR A 176 11.58 13.13 12.99
N ARG A 177 11.43 13.24 11.66
CA ARG A 177 10.20 13.75 11.03
C ARG A 177 8.98 12.87 11.32
N PHE A 178 9.15 11.54 11.36
CA PHE A 178 8.10 10.64 11.81
C PHE A 178 7.62 10.99 13.22
N LEU A 179 8.53 11.24 14.16
CA LEU A 179 8.18 11.59 15.55
C LEU A 179 7.52 12.98 15.69
N GLU A 180 7.70 13.86 14.71
CA GLU A 180 7.02 15.16 14.61
C GLU A 180 5.57 14.99 14.13
N GLU A 181 5.34 14.11 13.14
CA GLU A 181 4.01 13.84 12.58
C GLU A 181 3.19 12.84 13.40
N TYR A 182 3.84 11.94 14.15
CA TYR A 182 3.22 10.81 14.84
C TYR A 182 3.32 10.92 16.38
N GLY A 183 2.20 11.30 16.99
CA GLY A 183 2.10 11.53 18.44
C GLY A 183 1.64 10.34 19.28
N ALA A 184 1.27 9.21 18.67
CA ALA A 184 0.77 8.06 19.41
C ALA A 184 1.88 7.41 20.26
N GLN A 185 1.54 6.97 21.47
CA GLN A 185 2.47 6.32 22.40
C GLN A 185 2.35 4.81 22.27
N ASP A 186 2.97 4.26 21.23
CA ASP A 186 2.93 2.84 20.88
C ASP A 186 4.31 2.29 20.49
N ASP A 187 4.33 1.04 20.03
CA ASP A 187 5.55 0.34 19.65
C ASP A 187 6.26 0.98 18.45
N TRP A 188 5.55 1.66 17.54
CA TRP A 188 6.18 2.34 16.41
C TRP A 188 7.01 3.52 16.90
N ARG A 189 6.41 4.34 17.77
CA ARG A 189 7.10 5.46 18.40
C ARG A 189 8.28 4.99 19.27
N ALA A 190 8.06 3.96 20.10
CA ALA A 190 9.11 3.41 20.96
C ALA A 190 10.29 2.86 20.14
N ASN A 191 10.00 2.18 19.03
CA ASN A 191 11.02 1.65 18.13
C ASN A 191 11.83 2.77 17.47
N ALA A 192 11.17 3.80 16.93
CA ALA A 192 11.85 4.95 16.34
C ALA A 192 12.77 5.67 17.35
N LEU A 193 12.30 5.87 18.59
CA LEU A 193 13.11 6.42 19.67
C LEU A 193 14.32 5.53 19.99
N SER A 194 14.15 4.21 20.04
CA SER A 194 15.24 3.25 20.25
C SER A 194 16.28 3.34 19.14
N MET A 195 15.86 3.35 17.87
CA MET A 195 16.74 3.47 16.71
C MET A 195 17.57 4.77 16.73
N LEU A 196 16.99 5.85 17.26
CA LEU A 196 17.65 7.15 17.44
C LEU A 196 18.50 7.24 18.73
N GLY A 197 18.54 6.19 19.57
CA GLY A 197 19.25 6.21 20.85
C GLY A 197 18.59 7.09 21.91
N ARG A 198 17.29 7.36 21.79
CA ARG A 198 16.47 8.22 22.68
C ARG A 198 15.50 7.43 23.57
N GLY A 199 15.53 6.10 23.51
CA GLY A 199 14.60 5.20 24.20
C GLY A 199 14.87 4.96 25.70
N GLY A 200 15.55 5.87 26.40
CA GLY A 200 15.91 5.71 27.81
C GLY A 200 15.32 6.82 28.69
N GLY A 201 14.16 6.55 29.28
CA GLY A 201 13.49 7.37 30.30
C GLY A 201 12.44 6.55 31.03
#